data_AF-A0A0N4U4F1-F1
#
_entry.id   AF-A0A0N4U4F1-F1
#
_cell.length_a   1.000
_cell.length_b   1.000
_cell.length_c   1.000
_cell.angle_alpha   90.00
_cell.angle_beta   90.00
_cell.angle_gamma   90.00
#
_symmetry.space_group_name_H-M   'P 1'
#
loop_
_entity.id
_entity.type
_entity.pdbx_description
1 polymer ?
#
loop_
_entity_poly.entity_id
_entity_poly.type
_entity_poly.pdbx_seq_one_letter_code
_entity_poly.pdbx_strand_id
1 'polypeptide(L)'
;MENTNRNSREATNGVQCEICRQIPVLFVNNQTLCNGRFTIRYSTAESCQSLTATCSADFSSSNVVIMNSNKQLLAAGVGTAVIGFVCNNNAMWQSSDGAEQTGLACAAQIPDPCAQTMWNEWSNWSRCSKFCGSCGRMSRSRTCRNESIKCSCVGQGTETKVCNKQPCLHPSQMCCSGYVLGAEAGVFACVEVNK
;
A
#
# COMPACT_ATOMS: atom_id res chain seq x y z
N MET A 1 -59.14 49.65 -2.30
CA MET A 1 -59.15 48.52 -3.24
C MET A 1 -57.90 47.72 -2.97
N GLU A 2 -58.07 46.53 -2.41
CA GLU A 2 -57.04 45.50 -2.33
C GLU A 2 -56.58 45.13 -3.75
N ASN A 3 -55.29 44.91 -3.94
CA ASN A 3 -54.87 43.76 -4.74
C ASN A 3 -53.47 43.31 -4.34
N THR A 4 -53.47 42.32 -3.46
CA THR A 4 -52.40 41.36 -3.25
C THR A 4 -52.07 40.71 -4.59
N ASN A 5 -50.86 40.90 -5.13
CA ASN A 5 -50.33 39.98 -6.11
C ASN A 5 -49.04 39.37 -5.58
N ARG A 6 -49.23 38.18 -5.00
CA ARG A 6 -48.22 37.25 -4.53
C ARG A 6 -48.11 36.20 -5.65
N ASN A 7 -47.09 36.32 -6.49
CA ASN A 7 -46.56 35.33 -7.44
C ASN A 7 -45.64 36.14 -8.36
N SER A 8 -44.38 35.82 -8.56
CA SER A 8 -43.78 34.50 -8.62
C SER A 8 -42.32 34.65 -8.25
N ARG A 9 -41.75 33.52 -7.82
CA ARG A 9 -40.32 33.28 -7.74
C ARG A 9 -39.63 33.84 -8.99
N GLU A 10 -39.11 35.05 -8.92
CA GLU A 10 -38.00 35.44 -9.79
C GLU A 10 -36.88 34.49 -9.39
N ALA A 11 -36.73 33.41 -10.17
CA ALA A 11 -35.48 32.70 -10.26
C ALA A 11 -34.47 33.76 -10.66
N THR A 12 -33.84 34.38 -9.66
CA THR A 12 -32.71 35.26 -9.88
C THR A 12 -31.77 34.43 -10.76
N ASN A 13 -31.57 34.91 -11.98
CA ASN A 13 -30.66 34.34 -12.96
C ASN A 13 -29.19 34.54 -12.51
N GLY A 14 -28.96 34.45 -11.20
CA GLY A 14 -27.69 34.57 -10.55
C GLY A 14 -26.84 33.41 -10.99
N VAL A 15 -25.57 33.71 -11.26
CA VAL A 15 -24.61 32.73 -11.71
C VAL A 15 -24.47 31.69 -10.59
N GLN A 16 -25.01 30.49 -10.79
CA GLN A 16 -25.03 29.44 -9.74
C GLN A 16 -23.62 29.03 -9.29
N CYS A 17 -22.58 29.40 -10.06
CA CYS A 17 -21.19 29.21 -9.66
C CYS A 17 -20.75 30.08 -8.47
N GLU A 18 -21.58 31.00 -8.00
CA GLU A 18 -21.30 31.83 -6.81
C GLU A 18 -21.80 31.19 -5.50
N ILE A 19 -22.53 30.07 -5.56
CA ILE A 19 -23.26 29.49 -4.42
C ILE A 19 -22.88 28.04 -4.10
N CYS A 20 -21.69 27.58 -4.50
CA CYS A 20 -21.21 26.28 -4.06
C CYS A 20 -21.11 26.20 -2.54
N ARG A 21 -21.52 25.06 -1.98
CA ARG A 21 -21.39 24.79 -0.54
C ARG A 21 -19.94 24.43 -0.19
N GLN A 22 -19.58 24.59 1.08
CA GLN A 22 -18.28 24.14 1.58
C GLN A 22 -18.03 22.67 1.22
N ILE A 23 -16.88 22.37 0.61
CA ILE A 23 -16.57 21.00 0.21
C ILE A 23 -16.27 20.12 1.45
N PRO A 24 -16.91 18.95 1.59
CA PRO A 24 -16.62 18.03 2.69
C PRO A 24 -15.16 17.55 2.67
N VAL A 25 -14.52 17.59 3.84
CA VAL A 25 -13.22 16.95 4.07
C VAL A 25 -13.46 15.54 4.61
N LEU A 26 -12.89 14.56 3.93
CA LEU A 26 -13.05 13.13 4.20
C LEU A 26 -11.80 12.57 4.89
N PHE A 27 -12.00 11.56 5.73
CA PHE A 27 -10.92 10.84 6.40
C PHE A 27 -10.50 9.59 5.63
N VAL A 28 -9.22 9.25 5.70
CA VAL A 28 -8.65 8.06 5.11
C VAL A 28 -8.50 6.98 6.19
N ASN A 29 -9.12 5.83 5.95
CA ASN A 29 -9.02 4.64 6.79
C ASN A 29 -8.20 3.57 6.06
N ASN A 30 -6.87 3.65 6.13
CA ASN A 30 -5.96 2.68 5.51
C ASN A 30 -4.77 2.41 6.45
N GLN A 31 -4.26 1.18 6.48
CA GLN A 31 -3.11 0.79 7.30
C GLN A 31 -1.80 1.48 6.87
N THR A 32 -1.67 1.86 5.60
CA THR A 32 -0.44 2.44 5.04
C THR A 32 -0.49 3.95 4.81
N LEU A 33 -1.65 4.59 5.04
CA LEU A 33 -1.86 6.01 4.80
C LEU A 33 -2.43 6.67 6.05
N CYS A 34 -1.85 7.81 6.44
CA CYS A 34 -2.40 8.65 7.49
C CYS A 34 -3.17 9.82 6.88
N ASN A 35 -4.04 10.44 7.68
CA ASN A 35 -4.64 11.72 7.32
C ASN A 35 -3.52 12.77 7.29
N GLY A 36 -3.29 13.36 6.11
CA GLY A 36 -2.36 14.48 5.99
C GLY A 36 -2.98 15.77 6.55
N ARG A 37 -2.17 16.82 6.67
CA ARG A 37 -2.67 18.16 7.00
C ARG A 37 -3.35 18.74 5.77
N PHE A 38 -4.66 18.93 5.84
CA PHE A 38 -5.46 19.42 4.72
C PHE A 38 -5.92 20.86 4.94
N THR A 39 -5.59 21.74 4.02
CA THR A 39 -6.00 23.15 4.03
C THR A 39 -6.81 23.46 2.78
N ILE A 40 -8.04 23.96 2.95
CA ILE A 40 -8.86 24.46 1.85
C ILE A 40 -8.90 25.99 1.93
N ARG A 41 -8.52 26.67 0.85
CA ARG A 41 -8.59 28.13 0.74
C ARG A 41 -9.61 28.51 -0.33
N TYR A 42 -10.67 29.19 0.05
CA TYR A 42 -11.68 29.69 -0.87
C TYR A 42 -11.27 31.04 -1.46
N SER A 43 -11.63 31.27 -2.71
CA SER A 43 -11.31 32.44 -3.51
C SER A 43 -12.33 32.62 -4.63
N THR A 44 -12.04 33.52 -5.56
CA THR A 44 -12.85 33.75 -6.77
C THR A 44 -11.96 33.63 -8.00
N ALA A 45 -12.43 32.94 -9.04
CA ALA A 45 -11.79 32.85 -10.35
C ALA A 45 -12.83 33.17 -11.42
N GLU A 46 -12.56 34.15 -12.28
CA GLU A 46 -13.46 34.53 -13.40
C GLU A 46 -14.92 34.77 -12.96
N SER A 47 -15.10 35.51 -11.85
CA SER A 47 -16.40 35.78 -11.19
C SER A 47 -17.08 34.56 -10.52
N CYS A 48 -16.55 33.35 -10.66
CA CYS A 48 -17.04 32.17 -9.97
C CYS A 48 -16.30 31.90 -8.66
N GLN A 49 -16.95 31.20 -7.72
CA GLN A 49 -16.25 30.67 -6.56
C GLN A 49 -15.16 29.69 -6.99
N SER A 50 -14.02 29.75 -6.33
CA SER A 50 -12.92 28.81 -6.50
C SER A 50 -12.39 28.37 -5.14
N LEU A 51 -11.74 27.22 -5.08
CA LEU A 51 -10.97 26.82 -3.93
C LEU A 51 -9.66 26.17 -4.33
N THR A 52 -8.64 26.37 -3.49
CA THR A 52 -7.35 25.71 -3.57
C THR A 52 -7.23 24.75 -2.39
N ALA A 53 -7.09 23.47 -2.72
CA ALA A 53 -6.89 22.39 -1.76
C ALA A 53 -5.39 22.09 -1.65
N THR A 54 -4.83 22.21 -0.45
CA THR A 54 -3.42 21.94 -0.15
C THR A 54 -3.31 20.81 0.86
N CYS A 55 -2.73 19.69 0.44
CA CYS A 55 -2.44 18.53 1.28
C CYS A 55 -0.95 18.50 1.58
N SER A 56 -0.58 18.42 2.85
CA SER A 56 0.83 18.38 3.28
C SER A 56 1.07 17.26 4.29
N ALA A 57 2.27 16.70 4.29
CA ALA A 57 2.73 15.75 5.29
C ALA A 57 3.55 16.45 6.38
N ASP A 58 3.72 15.76 7.51
CA ASP A 58 4.60 16.24 8.59
C ASP A 58 6.08 16.21 8.19
N PHE A 59 6.46 15.30 7.28
CA PHE A 59 7.82 15.23 6.73
C PHE A 59 7.82 15.65 5.26
N SER A 60 8.73 16.54 4.90
CA SER A 60 8.88 17.04 3.52
C SER A 60 9.23 15.96 2.51
N SER A 61 9.74 14.80 2.94
CA SER A 61 10.05 13.64 2.09
C SER A 61 8.89 12.65 1.94
N SER A 62 7.79 12.83 2.67
CA SER A 62 6.64 11.91 2.59
C SER A 62 5.82 12.17 1.34
N ASN A 63 5.29 11.12 0.72
CA ASN A 63 4.33 11.28 -0.36
C ASN A 63 2.98 11.72 0.20
N VAL A 64 2.31 12.62 -0.51
CA VAL A 64 0.95 13.04 -0.22
C VAL A 64 0.07 12.91 -1.44
N VAL A 65 -1.21 12.63 -1.22
CA VAL A 65 -2.21 12.49 -2.27
C VAL A 65 -3.51 13.18 -1.87
N ILE A 66 -4.15 13.82 -2.83
CA ILE A 66 -5.51 14.35 -2.74
C ILE A 66 -6.41 13.39 -3.53
N MET A 67 -7.46 12.90 -2.89
CA MET A 67 -8.40 11.96 -3.49
C MET A 67 -9.83 12.48 -3.37
N ASN A 68 -10.72 12.02 -4.24
CA ASN A 68 -12.15 12.28 -4.12
C ASN A 68 -12.87 11.26 -3.22
N SER A 69 -14.19 11.41 -3.09
CA SER A 69 -15.07 10.52 -2.32
C SER A 69 -15.07 9.06 -2.79
N ASN A 70 -14.73 8.81 -4.06
CA ASN A 70 -14.58 7.47 -4.62
C ASN A 70 -13.16 6.91 -4.46
N LYS A 71 -12.29 7.57 -3.69
CA LYS A 71 -10.86 7.23 -3.54
C LYS A 71 -10.06 7.32 -4.85
N GLN A 72 -10.54 8.06 -5.85
CA GLN A 72 -9.79 8.33 -7.08
C GLN A 72 -8.75 9.41 -6.80
N LEU A 73 -7.54 9.21 -7.30
CA LEU A 73 -6.43 10.15 -7.18
C LEU A 73 -6.69 11.40 -8.04
N LEU A 74 -6.61 12.59 -7.42
CA LEU A 74 -6.75 13.87 -8.11
C LEU A 74 -5.40 14.61 -8.24
N ALA A 75 -4.59 14.57 -7.19
CA ALA A 75 -3.25 15.16 -7.20
C ALA A 75 -2.31 14.40 -6.26
N ALA A 76 -1.02 14.41 -6.57
CA ALA A 76 0.03 13.82 -5.74
C ALA A 76 1.23 14.76 -5.65
N GLY A 77 2.03 14.61 -4.61
CA GLY A 77 3.25 15.39 -4.42
C GLY A 77 4.14 14.80 -3.32
N VAL A 78 5.34 15.36 -3.18
CA VAL A 78 6.29 15.02 -2.12
C VAL A 78 6.32 16.21 -1.14
N GLY A 79 6.01 15.93 0.13
CA GLY A 79 5.83 16.93 1.18
C GLY A 79 4.52 17.72 1.06
N THR A 80 4.15 18.16 -0.16
CA THR A 80 2.92 18.93 -0.41
C THR A 80 2.35 18.64 -1.80
N ALA A 81 1.02 18.57 -1.91
CA ALA A 81 0.25 18.54 -3.14
C ALA A 81 -0.80 19.65 -3.11
N VAL A 82 -1.04 20.28 -4.26
CA VAL A 82 -2.00 21.39 -4.41
C VAL A 82 -2.85 21.15 -5.64
N ILE A 83 -4.17 21.36 -5.52
CA ILE A 83 -5.10 21.31 -6.66
C ILE A 83 -6.20 22.37 -6.48
N GLY A 84 -6.59 22.99 -7.58
CA GLY A 84 -7.66 23.98 -7.62
C GLY A 84 -8.98 23.38 -8.14
N PHE A 85 -10.09 23.91 -7.64
CA PHE A 85 -11.44 23.60 -8.13
C PHE A 85 -12.21 24.90 -8.36
N VAL A 86 -13.08 24.89 -9.36
CA VAL A 86 -13.96 26.01 -9.66
C VAL A 86 -15.40 25.54 -9.47
N CYS A 87 -16.27 26.40 -8.96
CA CYS A 87 -17.69 26.10 -8.88
C CYS A 87 -18.31 26.23 -10.28
N ASN A 88 -19.14 25.26 -10.68
CA ASN A 88 -19.79 25.28 -11.98
C ASN A 88 -21.20 25.90 -11.92
N ASN A 89 -21.86 26.02 -13.08
CA ASN A 89 -23.21 26.59 -13.20
C ASN A 89 -24.33 25.71 -12.60
N ASN A 90 -24.01 24.54 -12.04
CA ASN A 90 -24.93 23.69 -11.29
C ASN A 90 -24.68 23.76 -9.77
N ALA A 91 -23.88 24.73 -9.31
CA ALA A 91 -23.43 24.85 -7.92
C ALA A 91 -22.64 23.63 -7.40
N MET A 92 -21.84 23.02 -8.28
CA MET A 92 -20.96 21.88 -7.96
C MET A 92 -19.48 22.23 -8.16
N TRP A 93 -18.61 21.74 -7.27
CA TRP A 93 -17.16 21.90 -7.43
C TRP A 93 -16.64 20.99 -8.53
N GLN A 94 -15.90 21.53 -9.49
CA GLN A 94 -15.30 20.76 -10.59
C GLN A 94 -13.78 20.91 -10.63
N SER A 95 -13.09 19.82 -10.98
CA SER A 95 -11.66 19.83 -11.33
C SER A 95 -11.44 20.37 -12.74
N SER A 96 -10.19 20.57 -13.14
CA SER A 96 -9.83 21.08 -14.47
C SER A 96 -10.29 20.21 -15.64
N ASP A 97 -10.54 18.92 -15.41
CA ASP A 97 -11.09 17.97 -16.38
C ASP A 97 -12.63 17.98 -16.44
N GLY A 98 -13.29 18.82 -15.64
CA GLY A 98 -14.75 18.93 -15.56
C GLY A 98 -15.41 17.91 -14.64
N ALA A 99 -14.66 17.03 -13.96
CA ALA A 99 -15.24 16.07 -13.04
C ALA A 99 -15.75 16.75 -11.75
N GLU A 100 -17.03 16.52 -11.43
CA GLU A 100 -17.66 17.06 -10.22
C GLU A 100 -17.20 16.31 -8.95
N GLN A 101 -16.89 17.05 -7.90
CA GLN A 101 -16.37 16.53 -6.64
C GLN A 101 -17.34 16.79 -5.50
N THR A 102 -17.71 15.72 -4.80
CA THR A 102 -18.63 15.77 -3.63
C THR A 102 -17.91 15.79 -2.29
N GLY A 103 -16.59 15.55 -2.28
CA GLY A 103 -15.76 15.57 -1.09
C GLY A 103 -14.32 15.23 -1.43
N LEU A 104 -13.39 15.69 -0.59
CA LEU A 104 -11.95 15.54 -0.81
C LEU A 104 -11.28 14.93 0.43
N ALA A 105 -10.32 14.06 0.22
CA ALA A 105 -9.45 13.48 1.25
C ALA A 105 -7.99 13.85 0.98
N CYS A 106 -7.23 14.06 2.06
CA CYS A 106 -5.78 14.22 2.01
C CYS A 106 -5.13 13.06 2.75
N ALA A 107 -4.38 12.23 2.03
CA ALA A 107 -3.58 11.16 2.61
C ALA A 107 -2.10 11.51 2.53
N ALA A 108 -1.40 11.30 3.64
CA ALA A 108 0.06 11.26 3.69
C ALA A 108 0.51 9.81 3.85
N GLN A 109 1.35 9.33 2.93
CA GLN A 109 2.07 8.08 3.14
C GLN A 109 3.22 8.38 4.11
N ILE A 110 3.09 7.91 5.34
CA ILE A 110 4.24 7.89 6.24
C ILE A 110 5.24 6.92 5.62
N PRO A 111 6.55 7.27 5.56
CA PRO A 111 7.57 6.29 5.23
C PRO A 111 7.36 5.08 6.15
N ASP A 112 7.13 3.90 5.58
CA ASP A 112 7.00 2.70 6.41
C ASP A 112 8.27 2.63 7.28
N PRO A 113 8.14 2.71 8.62
CA PRO A 113 9.31 2.70 9.50
C PRO A 113 10.14 1.43 9.31
N CYS A 114 9.54 0.38 8.75
CA CYS A 114 10.15 -0.91 8.48
C CYS A 114 10.53 -1.10 6.99
N ALA A 115 10.41 -0.07 6.14
CA ALA A 115 10.73 -0.17 4.70
C ALA A 115 12.19 -0.58 4.46
N GLN A 116 13.09 -0.20 5.37
CA GLN A 116 14.50 -0.57 5.31
C GLN A 116 14.82 -1.87 6.06
N THR A 117 13.84 -2.45 6.76
CA THR A 117 13.99 -3.70 7.49
C THR A 117 13.84 -4.86 6.51
N MET A 118 14.93 -5.56 6.25
CA MET A 118 14.95 -6.64 5.27
C MET A 118 15.99 -7.68 5.64
N TRP A 119 15.82 -8.88 5.11
CA TRP A 119 16.79 -9.94 5.29
C TRP A 119 18.12 -9.58 4.61
N ASN A 120 19.23 -9.82 5.32
CA ASN A 120 20.51 -9.98 4.64
C ASN A 120 20.49 -11.25 3.78
N GLU A 121 21.47 -11.36 2.90
CA GLU A 121 21.69 -12.58 2.13
C GLU A 121 21.77 -13.80 3.04
N TRP A 122 21.25 -14.92 2.53
CA TRP A 122 21.43 -16.19 3.20
C TRP A 122 22.91 -16.54 3.30
N SER A 123 23.30 -17.11 4.44
CA SER A 123 24.57 -17.80 4.56
C SER A 123 24.64 -18.95 3.55
N ASN A 124 25.87 -19.39 3.27
CA ASN A 124 26.04 -20.69 2.64
C ASN A 124 25.36 -21.78 3.46
N TRP A 125 24.89 -22.83 2.78
CA TRP A 125 24.43 -24.03 3.44
C TRP A 125 25.57 -24.65 4.25
N SER A 126 25.26 -25.11 5.45
CA SER A 126 26.17 -25.91 6.25
C SER A 126 26.55 -27.19 5.49
N ARG A 127 27.63 -27.83 5.95
CA ARG A 127 27.88 -29.22 5.54
C ARG A 127 26.70 -30.09 5.92
N CYS A 128 26.44 -31.10 5.10
CA CYS A 128 25.41 -32.09 5.37
C CYS A 128 25.85 -32.96 6.57
N SER A 129 24.95 -33.18 7.53
CA SER A 129 25.26 -33.96 8.74
C SER A 129 25.52 -35.45 8.50
N LYS A 130 25.09 -35.99 7.35
CA LYS A 130 25.30 -37.38 6.92
C LYS A 130 25.60 -37.44 5.43
N PHE A 131 26.27 -38.48 4.98
CA PHE A 131 26.80 -38.58 3.61
C PHE A 131 25.92 -39.36 2.62
N CYS A 132 24.83 -39.99 3.07
CA CYS A 132 23.92 -40.77 2.22
C CYS A 132 22.58 -41.02 2.93
N GLY A 133 21.67 -41.67 2.21
CA GLY A 133 20.42 -42.23 2.71
C GLY A 133 19.31 -41.23 2.95
N SER A 134 19.44 -39.96 2.49
CA SER A 134 18.55 -38.86 2.93
C SER A 134 18.50 -38.67 4.45
N CYS A 135 19.55 -39.13 5.16
CA CYS A 135 19.69 -39.03 6.61
C CYS A 135 20.20 -37.65 7.06
N GLY A 136 20.78 -36.90 6.13
CA GLY A 136 21.49 -35.67 6.42
C GLY A 136 20.57 -34.46 6.38
N ARG A 137 20.85 -33.51 7.26
CA ARG A 137 20.28 -32.16 7.21
C ARG A 137 21.41 -31.17 6.97
N MET A 138 21.14 -30.17 6.15
CA MET A 138 21.95 -28.97 6.04
C MET A 138 21.09 -27.76 6.36
N SER A 139 21.68 -26.75 6.97
CA SER A 139 20.98 -25.54 7.37
C SER A 139 21.68 -24.30 6.83
N ARG A 140 20.92 -23.25 6.58
CA ARG A 140 21.43 -21.91 6.32
C ARG A 140 20.71 -20.92 7.21
N SER A 141 21.36 -19.81 7.53
CA SER A 141 20.79 -18.74 8.33
C SER A 141 20.96 -17.39 7.65
N ARG A 142 20.15 -16.42 8.07
CA ARG A 142 20.24 -15.03 7.64
C ARG A 142 19.91 -14.14 8.83
N THR A 143 20.44 -12.93 8.81
CA THR A 143 20.17 -11.93 9.85
C THR A 143 19.24 -10.85 9.30
N CYS A 144 18.42 -10.27 10.17
CA CYS A 144 17.56 -9.16 9.81
C CYS A 144 18.38 -7.86 9.83
N ARG A 145 18.41 -7.13 8.71
CA ARG A 145 19.03 -5.81 8.60
C ARG A 145 18.04 -4.76 9.07
N ASN A 146 18.52 -3.76 9.80
CA ASN A 146 17.71 -2.65 10.33
C ASN A 146 16.52 -3.12 11.19
N GLU A 147 16.71 -4.18 11.97
CA GLU A 147 15.73 -4.62 12.96
C GLU A 147 15.63 -3.60 14.11
N SER A 148 14.42 -3.34 14.60
CA SER A 148 14.16 -2.46 15.73
C SER A 148 13.00 -3.00 16.56
N ILE A 149 12.72 -2.38 17.71
CA ILE A 149 11.59 -2.77 18.58
C ILE A 149 10.26 -2.82 17.82
N LYS A 150 10.09 -1.98 16.78
CA LYS A 150 8.86 -1.90 15.98
C LYS A 150 8.93 -2.65 14.65
N CYS A 151 10.11 -3.07 14.22
CA CYS A 151 10.34 -3.60 12.87
C CYS A 151 11.16 -4.87 12.90
N SER A 152 10.59 -5.96 12.39
CA SER A 152 11.24 -7.27 12.25
C SER A 152 11.01 -7.82 10.84
N CYS A 153 11.91 -8.70 10.40
CA CYS A 153 11.81 -9.31 9.09
C CYS A 153 10.73 -10.39 9.06
N VAL A 154 9.88 -10.39 8.03
CA VAL A 154 8.85 -11.42 7.85
C VAL A 154 9.47 -12.73 7.38
N GLY A 155 9.09 -13.84 8.02
CA GLY A 155 9.55 -15.19 7.71
C GLY A 155 10.64 -15.71 8.65
N GLN A 156 11.25 -16.85 8.32
CA GLN A 156 12.23 -17.51 9.18
C GLN A 156 13.67 -17.00 8.92
N GLY A 157 14.45 -16.84 9.99
CA GLY A 157 15.88 -16.53 9.93
C GLY A 157 16.77 -17.76 9.73
N THR A 158 16.19 -18.95 9.74
CA THR A 158 16.89 -20.23 9.52
C THR A 158 16.05 -21.11 8.62
N GLU A 159 16.72 -21.84 7.73
CA GLU A 159 16.11 -22.86 6.89
C GLU A 159 16.93 -24.15 6.99
N THR A 160 16.24 -25.28 6.96
CA THR A 160 16.86 -26.60 6.99
C THR A 160 16.25 -27.47 5.91
N LYS A 161 17.09 -28.20 5.18
CA LYS A 161 16.65 -29.18 4.17
C LYS A 161 17.41 -30.49 4.26
N VAL A 162 16.85 -31.51 3.63
CA VAL A 162 17.47 -32.82 3.44
C VAL A 162 18.58 -32.70 2.39
N CYS A 163 19.65 -33.45 2.59
CA CYS A 163 20.80 -33.50 1.69
C CYS A 163 21.33 -34.92 1.56
N ASN A 164 22.19 -35.12 0.55
CA ASN A 164 22.82 -36.41 0.26
C ASN A 164 21.78 -37.54 0.10
N LYS A 165 20.91 -37.35 -0.91
CA LYS A 165 19.78 -38.23 -1.20
C LYS A 165 20.19 -39.57 -1.81
N GLN A 166 21.43 -39.76 -2.25
CA GLN A 166 21.91 -41.04 -2.75
C GLN A 166 21.75 -42.15 -1.69
N PRO A 167 21.42 -43.38 -2.07
CA PRO A 167 21.36 -44.49 -1.12
C PRO A 167 22.73 -44.78 -0.48
N CYS A 168 22.72 -45.22 0.77
CA CYS A 168 23.90 -45.76 1.42
C CYS A 168 24.21 -47.17 0.91
N LEU A 169 25.48 -47.54 0.90
CA LEU A 169 25.92 -48.90 0.56
C LEU A 169 25.97 -49.79 1.81
N HIS A 170 25.90 -51.10 1.57
CA HIS A 170 26.09 -52.11 2.62
C HIS A 170 27.41 -51.86 3.39
N PRO A 171 27.45 -52.03 4.73
CA PRO A 171 26.41 -52.59 5.61
C PRO A 171 25.38 -51.58 6.14
N SER A 172 25.44 -50.31 5.71
CA SER A 172 24.49 -49.30 6.19
C SER A 172 23.10 -49.51 5.59
N GLN A 173 22.05 -49.13 6.34
CA GLN A 173 20.70 -49.07 5.80
C GLN A 173 20.65 -48.13 4.59
N MET A 174 20.04 -48.60 3.50
CA MET A 174 20.09 -47.92 2.20
C MET A 174 19.46 -46.53 2.23
N CYS A 175 18.32 -46.36 2.91
CA CYS A 175 17.63 -45.08 3.12
C CYS A 175 17.25 -44.93 4.60
N CYS A 176 17.30 -43.71 5.13
CA CYS A 176 16.86 -43.41 6.50
C CYS A 176 15.35 -43.53 6.66
N SER A 177 14.91 -43.65 7.91
CA SER A 177 13.49 -43.65 8.28
C SER A 177 12.72 -42.50 7.62
N GLY A 178 11.60 -42.83 6.99
CA GLY A 178 10.78 -41.89 6.22
C GLY A 178 11.15 -41.80 4.73
N TYR A 179 12.20 -42.49 4.29
CA TYR A 179 12.62 -42.54 2.89
C TYR A 179 12.71 -43.98 2.37
N VAL A 180 12.41 -44.17 1.10
CA VAL A 180 12.54 -45.45 0.38
C VAL A 180 13.38 -45.27 -0.88
N LEU A 181 13.96 -46.36 -1.39
CA LEU A 181 14.69 -46.32 -2.65
C LEU A 181 13.71 -46.03 -3.79
N GLY A 182 13.96 -44.95 -4.52
CA GLY A 182 13.24 -44.55 -5.72
C GLY A 182 14.19 -43.90 -6.71
N ALA A 183 13.65 -43.08 -7.60
CA ALA A 183 14.41 -42.33 -8.58
C ALA A 183 14.05 -40.84 -8.52
N GLU A 184 15.05 -39.97 -8.53
CA GLU A 184 14.92 -38.52 -8.63
C GLU A 184 15.94 -38.01 -9.64
N ALA A 185 15.54 -37.17 -10.59
CA ALA A 185 16.40 -36.66 -11.67
C ALA A 185 17.17 -37.76 -12.46
N GLY A 186 16.56 -38.93 -12.67
CA GLY A 186 17.13 -40.03 -13.46
C GLY A 186 18.19 -40.88 -12.73
N VAL A 187 18.41 -40.65 -11.43
CA VAL A 187 19.34 -41.44 -10.61
C VAL A 187 18.63 -42.08 -9.43
N PHE A 188 19.17 -43.20 -8.93
CA PHE A 188 18.70 -43.82 -7.70
C PHE A 188 18.87 -42.87 -6.51
N ALA A 189 17.78 -42.62 -5.79
CA ALA A 189 17.72 -41.70 -4.66
C ALA A 189 16.77 -42.22 -3.58
N CYS A 190 17.02 -41.83 -2.34
CA CYS A 190 16.12 -42.03 -1.22
C CYS A 190 15.05 -40.93 -1.24
N VAL A 191 13.86 -41.28 -1.72
CA VAL A 191 12.71 -40.39 -1.87
C VAL A 191 11.79 -40.49 -0.67
N GLU A 192 11.11 -39.40 -0.32
CA GLU A 192 10.23 -39.35 0.83
C GLU A 192 9.03 -40.29 0.63
N VAL A 193 8.65 -40.99 1.69
CA VAL A 193 7.41 -41.77 1.67
C VAL A 193 6.26 -40.76 1.77
N ASN A 194 5.67 -40.41 0.63
CA ASN A 194 4.43 -39.62 0.59
C ASN A 194 3.39 -40.32 1.49
N LYS A 195 2.92 -39.62 2.53
CA LYS A 195 1.73 -40.02 3.28
C LYS A 195 0.48 -39.52 2.59
#